data_AF-A0A5B8MUJ0-F1
#
_entry.id   AF-A0A5B8MUJ0-F1
#
_cell.length_a   1.000
_cell.length_b   1.000
_cell.length_c   1.000
_cell.angle_alpha   90.00
_cell.angle_beta   90.00
_cell.angle_gamma   90.00
#
_symmetry.space_group_name_H-M   'P 1'
#
loop_
_entity.id
_entity.type
_entity.pdbx_description
1 polymer ?
#
loop_
_entity_poly.entity_id
_entity_poly.type
_entity_poly.pdbx_seq_one_letter_code
_entity_poly.pdbx_strand_id
1 'polypeptide(L)'
;MQKMPATTGARSVHLARVQATPRVQATTLPRGNGTHRLADGCHHVFLDVGANIGIHTRFLFEPSLYPDASLSTAIFESQFGSGRDNRDFCAFGFEPNPAHADRHRELEAMYGAMGWRYTPVLAAAGNKEGALTFYHNAKGAGSEEWGFSSSLHADPKDVIAEEVPVVHLARWIEREIMGRKLPARVYGKYEGDPGPKVVMKMDVEGQEYYLLPSLLATGVMCKGVDFVFGEHHARFFRSHQSGTDFDARGDLDRFDIDKQAWSWHTAYEKIFGDLKFKKYPKGELVVESEEDAWRIFDLLVTMMMSTTEEDCKTTFLMADDESYLHDGAPWPAP
;
A
#
# COMPACT_ATOMS: atom_id res chain seq x y z
N MET A 1 -0.02 40.56 -52.01
CA MET A 1 0.08 39.12 -51.71
C MET A 1 1.54 38.76 -51.53
N GLN A 2 1.99 38.64 -50.29
CA GLN A 2 3.38 38.40 -49.90
C GLN A 2 3.49 36.94 -49.42
N LYS A 3 4.33 36.13 -50.05
CA LYS A 3 4.60 34.73 -49.64
C LYS A 3 5.59 34.72 -48.48
N MET A 4 5.20 34.13 -47.35
CA MET A 4 6.10 33.82 -46.23
C MET A 4 6.89 32.51 -46.50
N PRO A 5 8.15 32.40 -46.04
CA PRO A 5 8.88 31.14 -46.09
C PRO A 5 8.56 30.26 -44.87
N ALA A 6 8.43 28.96 -45.10
CA ALA A 6 8.25 27.94 -44.08
C ALA A 6 9.60 27.64 -43.38
N THR A 7 9.65 27.82 -42.06
CA THR A 7 10.75 27.34 -41.22
C THR A 7 10.37 26.01 -40.59
N THR A 8 10.85 24.91 -41.17
CA THR A 8 10.91 23.59 -40.53
C THR A 8 12.16 23.52 -39.66
N GLY A 9 12.01 23.77 -38.36
CA GLY A 9 13.03 23.52 -37.35
C GLY A 9 12.49 22.53 -36.33
N ALA A 10 12.73 21.24 -36.54
CA ALA A 10 12.50 20.22 -35.52
C ALA A 10 13.51 20.45 -34.37
N ARG A 11 13.06 21.06 -33.28
CA ARG A 11 13.83 21.09 -32.02
C ARG A 11 13.76 19.70 -31.39
N SER A 12 14.86 18.96 -31.46
CA SER A 12 15.10 17.82 -30.57
C SER A 12 15.09 18.35 -29.14
N VAL A 13 14.07 17.98 -28.37
CA VAL A 13 14.06 18.19 -26.92
C VAL A 13 14.96 17.11 -26.35
N HIS A 14 16.21 17.48 -26.04
CA HIS A 14 17.05 16.66 -25.17
C HIS A 14 16.38 16.60 -23.80
N LEU A 15 15.83 15.42 -23.45
CA LEU A 15 15.48 15.08 -22.08
C LEU A 15 16.75 15.25 -21.24
N ALA A 16 16.75 16.23 -20.35
CA ALA A 16 17.83 16.40 -19.38
C ALA A 16 17.98 15.08 -18.61
N ARG A 17 19.22 14.63 -18.45
CA ARG A 17 19.57 13.45 -17.66
C ARG A 17 18.99 13.65 -16.25
N VAL A 18 17.98 12.85 -15.90
CA VAL A 18 17.54 12.69 -14.51
C VAL A 18 18.79 12.29 -13.71
N GLN A 19 19.17 13.11 -12.73
CA GLN A 19 20.30 12.81 -11.86
C GLN A 19 19.85 11.65 -10.96
N ALA A 20 20.36 10.44 -11.24
CA ALA A 20 20.15 9.30 -10.36
C ALA A 20 20.93 9.56 -9.06
N THR A 21 20.22 9.57 -7.93
CA THR A 21 20.84 9.55 -6.61
C THR A 21 21.61 8.23 -6.41
N PRO A 22 22.65 8.21 -5.55
CA PRO A 22 23.35 6.98 -5.22
C PRO A 22 22.37 5.94 -4.66
N ARG A 23 22.49 4.70 -5.14
CA ARG A 23 21.69 3.55 -4.69
C ARG A 23 21.65 3.52 -3.16
N VAL A 24 20.47 3.77 -2.56
CA VAL A 24 20.27 3.62 -1.12
C VAL A 24 20.68 2.19 -0.77
N GLN A 25 21.60 2.02 0.18
CA GLN A 25 21.96 0.70 0.67
C GLN A 25 20.66 0.02 1.12
N ALA A 26 20.36 -1.16 0.57
CA ALA A 26 19.19 -1.93 0.96
C ALA A 26 19.24 -2.16 2.47
N THR A 27 18.54 -1.32 3.24
CA THR A 27 18.26 -1.59 4.64
C THR A 27 17.58 -2.95 4.67
N THR A 28 18.14 -3.89 5.43
CA THR A 28 17.51 -5.20 5.62
C THR A 28 16.10 -4.98 6.11
N LEU A 29 15.12 -5.31 5.27
CA LEU A 29 13.71 -5.21 5.62
C LEU A 29 13.46 -5.96 6.93
N PRO A 30 12.61 -5.44 7.82
CA PRO A 30 12.25 -6.15 9.03
C PRO A 30 11.66 -7.51 8.63
N ARG A 31 12.24 -8.57 9.19
CA ARG A 31 11.87 -9.96 8.94
C ARG A 31 11.96 -10.73 10.24
N GLY A 32 11.02 -11.65 10.44
CA GLY A 32 11.12 -12.65 11.48
C GLY A 32 12.37 -13.52 11.30
N ASN A 33 12.92 -14.07 12.38
CA ASN A 33 14.15 -14.86 12.35
C ASN A 33 13.94 -16.34 11.94
N GLY A 34 12.88 -16.63 11.17
CA GLY A 34 12.48 -17.98 10.75
C GLY A 34 11.81 -18.83 11.83
N THR A 35 12.12 -18.59 13.11
CA THR A 35 11.46 -19.24 14.27
C THR A 35 10.42 -18.36 14.96
N HIS A 36 10.53 -17.05 14.75
CA HIS A 36 9.64 -16.02 15.25
C HIS A 36 9.20 -15.14 14.09
N ARG A 37 7.89 -14.89 14.01
CA ARG A 37 7.29 -13.95 13.06
C ARG A 37 7.20 -12.57 13.70
N LEU A 38 7.22 -11.51 12.89
CA LEU A 38 7.09 -10.14 13.44
C LEU A 38 5.78 -9.94 14.22
N ALA A 39 4.68 -10.57 13.80
CA ALA A 39 3.41 -10.45 14.51
C ALA A 39 3.22 -11.45 15.66
N ASP A 40 4.22 -12.25 16.03
CA ASP A 40 4.09 -13.13 17.19
C ASP A 40 3.80 -12.30 18.46
N GLY A 41 2.81 -12.72 19.23
CA GLY A 41 2.31 -12.03 20.41
C GLY A 41 1.35 -10.88 20.14
N CYS A 42 0.97 -10.59 18.88
CA CYS A 42 -0.03 -9.56 18.57
C CYS A 42 -1.44 -10.18 18.53
N HIS A 43 -2.35 -9.65 19.34
CA HIS A 43 -3.77 -10.05 19.28
C HIS A 43 -4.41 -9.44 18.03
N HIS A 44 -4.28 -8.13 17.85
CA HIS A 44 -4.66 -7.41 16.63
C HIS A 44 -3.45 -6.97 15.81
N VAL A 45 -3.64 -6.81 14.51
CA VAL A 45 -2.64 -6.28 13.59
C VAL A 45 -3.25 -5.15 12.77
N PHE A 46 -2.54 -4.04 12.66
CA PHE A 46 -2.83 -2.96 11.74
C PHE A 46 -1.70 -2.85 10.70
N LEU A 47 -2.06 -2.85 9.42
CA LEU A 47 -1.16 -2.65 8.31
C LEU A 47 -1.44 -1.26 7.72
N ASP A 48 -0.50 -0.34 7.87
CA ASP A 48 -0.57 1.02 7.34
C ASP A 48 0.23 1.06 6.04
N VAL A 49 -0.42 0.71 4.92
CA VAL A 49 0.25 0.50 3.63
C VAL A 49 0.22 1.81 2.84
N GLY A 50 1.36 2.50 2.82
CA GLY A 50 1.45 3.92 2.48
C GLY A 50 1.27 4.79 3.72
N ALA A 51 2.15 4.57 4.71
CA ALA A 51 2.01 5.14 6.03
C ALA A 51 2.24 6.66 6.06
N ASN A 52 2.89 7.23 5.02
CA ASN A 52 3.25 8.62 4.91
C ASN A 52 4.05 9.09 6.14
N ILE A 53 3.51 9.94 7.01
CA ILE A 53 4.17 10.38 8.25
C ILE A 53 3.82 9.50 9.47
N GLY A 54 3.17 8.35 9.24
CA GLY A 54 2.68 7.42 10.26
C GLY A 54 1.38 7.84 10.94
N ILE A 55 0.62 8.76 10.32
CA ILE A 55 -0.51 9.43 10.99
C ILE A 55 -1.66 8.46 11.32
N HIS A 56 -1.95 7.50 10.45
CA HIS A 56 -3.02 6.51 10.69
C HIS A 56 -2.67 5.57 11.84
N THR A 57 -1.39 5.25 12.04
CA THR A 57 -0.93 4.56 13.24
C THR A 57 -1.15 5.40 14.50
N ARG A 58 -0.96 6.73 14.41
CA ARG A 58 -1.26 7.64 15.53
C ARG A 58 -2.77 7.72 15.80
N PHE A 59 -3.62 7.72 14.79
CA PHE A 59 -5.08 7.64 14.95
C PHE A 59 -5.50 6.36 15.69
N LEU A 60 -4.83 5.23 15.43
CA LEU A 60 -5.08 3.98 16.13
C LEU A 60 -4.70 4.05 17.62
N PHE A 61 -3.46 4.49 17.91
CA PHE A 61 -2.91 4.45 19.27
C PHE A 61 -3.32 5.63 20.16
N GLU A 62 -3.53 6.81 19.57
CA GLU A 62 -3.75 8.06 20.29
C GLU A 62 -4.98 8.82 19.75
N PRO A 63 -6.15 8.16 19.58
CA PRO A 63 -7.31 8.77 18.92
C PRO A 63 -7.78 10.08 19.56
N SER A 64 -7.57 10.26 20.88
CA SER A 64 -7.95 11.49 21.59
C SER A 64 -7.15 12.73 21.16
N LEU A 65 -5.98 12.55 20.51
CA LEU A 65 -5.19 13.65 19.98
C LEU A 65 -5.67 14.10 18.58
N TYR A 66 -6.56 13.32 17.95
CA TYR A 66 -7.03 13.54 16.57
C TYR A 66 -8.57 13.54 16.49
N PRO A 67 -9.24 14.49 17.16
CA PRO A 67 -10.70 14.53 17.19
C PRO A 67 -11.36 14.64 15.80
N ASP A 68 -10.66 15.18 14.80
CA ASP A 68 -11.18 15.34 13.44
C ASP A 68 -11.03 14.07 12.59
N ALA A 69 -10.20 13.10 13.01
CA ALA A 69 -9.97 11.81 12.34
C ALA A 69 -11.10 10.81 12.65
N SER A 70 -12.34 11.30 12.57
CA SER A 70 -13.55 10.63 13.02
C SER A 70 -13.84 9.36 12.21
N LEU A 71 -13.50 9.35 10.93
CA LEU A 71 -13.71 8.21 10.04
C LEU A 71 -12.75 7.07 10.39
N SER A 72 -11.45 7.33 10.46
CA SER A 72 -10.45 6.34 10.86
C SER A 72 -10.70 5.82 12.26
N THR A 73 -11.03 6.71 13.20
CA THR A 73 -11.34 6.32 14.58
C THR A 73 -12.57 5.41 14.64
N ALA A 74 -13.64 5.73 13.91
CA ALA A 74 -14.84 4.91 13.83
C ALA A 74 -14.57 3.53 13.19
N ILE A 75 -13.72 3.48 12.15
CA ILE A 75 -13.29 2.21 11.54
C ILE A 75 -12.53 1.37 12.58
N PHE A 76 -11.56 1.95 13.29
CA PHE A 76 -10.80 1.21 14.31
C PHE A 76 -11.69 0.75 15.48
N GLU A 77 -12.67 1.55 15.91
CA GLU A 77 -13.63 1.13 16.93
C GLU A 77 -14.55 0.01 16.43
N SER A 78 -15.01 0.07 15.19
CA SER A 78 -15.85 -0.95 14.58
C SER A 78 -15.10 -2.28 14.41
N GLN A 79 -13.84 -2.23 13.98
CA GLN A 79 -13.07 -3.43 13.68
C GLN A 79 -12.37 -4.03 14.90
N PHE A 80 -11.89 -3.21 15.83
CA PHE A 80 -11.13 -3.65 17.00
C PHE A 80 -11.89 -3.50 18.32
N GLY A 81 -13.07 -2.88 18.32
CA GLY A 81 -13.82 -2.59 19.54
C GLY A 81 -13.35 -1.33 20.27
N SER A 82 -14.25 -0.77 21.08
CA SER A 82 -14.00 0.43 21.89
C SER A 82 -13.20 0.14 23.17
N GLY A 83 -13.22 -1.09 23.66
CA GLY A 83 -12.44 -1.54 24.82
C GLY A 83 -10.97 -1.86 24.53
N ARG A 84 -10.43 -1.36 23.41
CA ARG A 84 -9.08 -1.66 22.91
C ARG A 84 -7.97 -1.17 23.85
N ASP A 85 -6.88 -1.93 23.92
CA ASP A 85 -5.65 -1.55 24.64
C ASP A 85 -4.45 -1.68 23.69
N ASN A 86 -3.65 -0.62 23.54
CA ASN A 86 -2.55 -0.57 22.56
C ASN A 86 -1.53 -1.70 22.70
N ARG A 87 -1.42 -2.35 23.86
CA ARG A 87 -0.52 -3.51 24.07
C ARG A 87 -0.95 -4.76 23.29
N ASP A 88 -2.22 -4.84 22.92
CA ASP A 88 -2.78 -5.96 22.16
C ASP A 88 -2.48 -5.87 20.66
N PHE A 89 -1.93 -4.74 20.19
CA PHE A 89 -1.73 -4.46 18.78
C PHE A 89 -0.27 -4.63 18.36
N CYS A 90 -0.11 -4.86 17.06
CA CYS A 90 1.08 -4.51 16.29
C CYS A 90 0.67 -3.68 15.09
N ALA A 91 1.29 -2.52 14.92
CA ALA A 91 1.14 -1.69 13.74
C ALA A 91 2.39 -1.81 12.87
N PHE A 92 2.20 -2.03 11.57
CA PHE A 92 3.28 -2.11 10.58
C PHE A 92 3.06 -1.04 9.52
N GLY A 93 3.95 -0.05 9.46
CA GLY A 93 3.86 1.05 8.50
C GLY A 93 4.79 0.87 7.32
N PHE A 94 4.25 0.78 6.11
CA PHE A 94 5.02 0.67 4.87
C PHE A 94 5.21 2.07 4.29
N GLU A 95 6.44 2.58 4.34
CA GLU A 95 6.77 3.92 3.87
C GLU A 95 8.08 3.91 3.06
N PRO A 96 8.03 4.09 1.73
CA PRO A 96 9.22 4.14 0.90
C PRO A 96 9.99 5.46 0.96
N ASN A 97 9.36 6.58 1.32
CA ASN A 97 9.98 7.90 1.27
C ASN A 97 11.09 8.01 2.34
N PRO A 98 12.37 8.16 1.94
CA PRO A 98 13.46 8.29 2.89
C PRO A 98 13.33 9.50 3.81
N ALA A 99 12.63 10.57 3.39
CA ALA A 99 12.45 11.78 4.18
C ALA A 99 11.66 11.48 5.47
N HIS A 100 10.83 10.43 5.47
CA HIS A 100 9.98 10.06 6.59
C HIS A 100 10.62 8.98 7.47
N ALA A 101 11.76 8.41 7.05
CA ALA A 101 12.38 7.26 7.72
C ALA A 101 12.79 7.54 9.17
N ASP A 102 13.39 8.70 9.45
CA ASP A 102 13.84 9.04 10.81
C ASP A 102 12.66 9.24 11.76
N ARG A 103 11.60 9.91 11.27
CA ARG A 103 10.34 10.06 12.00
C ARG A 103 9.71 8.71 12.34
N HIS A 104 9.67 7.78 11.40
CA HIS A 104 9.15 6.44 11.63
C HIS A 104 9.96 5.64 12.67
N ARG A 105 11.30 5.76 12.66
CA ARG A 105 12.16 5.17 13.69
C ARG A 105 11.95 5.81 15.05
N GLU A 106 11.69 7.11 15.10
CA GLU A 106 11.38 7.81 16.34
C GLU A 106 10.02 7.37 16.91
N LEU A 107 8.99 7.22 16.07
CA LEU A 107 7.71 6.62 16.49
C LEU A 107 7.90 5.20 17.04
N GLU A 108 8.70 4.36 16.38
CA GLU A 108 9.01 3.00 16.85
C GLU A 108 9.65 3.03 18.24
N ALA A 109 10.65 3.89 18.44
CA ALA A 109 11.34 4.02 19.72
C ALA A 109 10.41 4.52 20.84
N MET A 110 9.59 5.54 20.58
CA MET A 110 8.71 6.14 21.57
C MET A 110 7.57 5.19 21.96
N TYR A 111 6.90 4.59 20.98
CA TYR A 111 5.87 3.59 21.26
C TYR A 111 6.46 2.36 21.96
N GLY A 112 7.66 1.93 21.57
CA GLY A 112 8.39 0.87 22.25
C GLY A 112 8.65 1.18 23.74
N ALA A 113 9.00 2.43 24.08
CA ALA A 113 9.18 2.87 25.46
C ALA A 113 7.88 2.82 26.29
N MET A 114 6.72 2.92 25.64
CA MET A 114 5.39 2.80 26.25
C MET A 114 4.89 1.33 26.32
N GLY A 115 5.66 0.38 25.78
CA GLY A 115 5.27 -1.02 25.65
C GLY A 115 4.26 -1.28 24.52
N TRP A 116 4.12 -0.34 23.57
CA TRP A 116 3.32 -0.50 22.37
C TRP A 116 4.22 -0.92 21.20
N ARG A 117 3.63 -1.50 20.16
CA ARG A 117 4.39 -2.09 19.05
C ARG A 117 4.06 -1.45 17.73
N TYR A 118 4.99 -0.65 17.25
CA TYR A 118 5.03 -0.12 15.90
C TYR A 118 6.33 -0.58 15.23
N THR A 119 6.24 -1.08 14.01
CA THR A 119 7.42 -1.49 13.23
C THR A 119 7.37 -0.86 11.85
N PRO A 120 8.30 0.05 11.51
CA PRO A 120 8.35 0.65 10.19
C PRO A 120 9.01 -0.31 9.20
N VAL A 121 8.31 -0.54 8.09
CA VAL A 121 8.80 -1.20 6.89
C VAL A 121 9.19 -0.10 5.91
N LEU A 122 10.46 0.31 5.95
CA LEU A 122 11.01 1.41 5.13
C LEU A 122 11.22 0.97 3.67
N ALA A 123 10.13 0.63 3.00
CA ALA A 123 10.07 0.11 1.64
C ALA A 123 8.67 0.29 1.05
N ALA A 124 8.61 0.36 -0.28
CA ALA A 124 7.35 0.35 -0.99
C ALA A 124 6.69 -1.04 -0.88
N ALA A 125 5.39 -1.07 -0.63
CA ALA A 125 4.61 -2.28 -0.80
C ALA A 125 4.37 -2.51 -2.31
N GLY A 126 4.78 -3.68 -2.81
CA GLY A 126 4.56 -4.07 -4.20
C GLY A 126 4.18 -5.54 -4.37
N ASN A 127 4.04 -5.96 -5.63
CA ASN A 127 3.73 -7.35 -6.01
C ASN A 127 5.00 -8.18 -6.30
N LYS A 128 6.19 -7.62 -6.14
CA LYS A 128 7.47 -8.33 -6.30
C LYS A 128 8.54 -7.72 -5.42
N GLU A 129 9.46 -8.54 -4.94
CA GLU A 129 10.66 -8.04 -4.24
C GLU A 129 11.58 -7.35 -5.25
N GLY A 130 12.21 -6.25 -4.86
CA GLY A 130 13.16 -5.56 -5.73
C GLY A 130 13.37 -4.10 -5.37
N ALA A 131 13.48 -3.26 -6.39
CA ALA A 131 13.52 -1.82 -6.26
C ALA A 131 12.53 -1.20 -7.25
N LEU A 132 11.93 -0.07 -6.87
CA LEU A 132 11.05 0.73 -7.72
C LEU A 132 11.56 2.17 -7.70
N THR A 133 11.48 2.85 -8.84
CA THR A 133 11.79 4.27 -8.90
C THR A 133 10.57 5.07 -8.48
N PHE A 134 10.73 5.89 -7.44
CA PHE A 134 9.81 6.93 -7.02
C PHE A 134 10.32 8.30 -7.46
N TYR A 135 9.44 9.26 -7.45
CA TYR A 135 9.69 10.61 -7.93
C TYR A 135 9.25 11.61 -6.88
N HIS A 136 10.20 12.40 -6.39
CA HIS A 136 9.91 13.57 -5.56
C HIS A 136 9.25 14.65 -6.41
N ASN A 137 8.23 15.29 -5.85
CA ASN A 137 7.66 16.51 -6.40
C ASN A 137 8.31 17.70 -5.69
N ALA A 138 9.14 18.48 -6.37
CA ALA A 138 9.81 19.63 -5.76
C ALA A 138 8.84 20.68 -5.15
N LYS A 139 7.55 20.63 -5.50
CA LYS A 139 6.51 21.49 -4.92
C LYS A 139 5.83 20.89 -3.68
N GLY A 140 6.06 19.61 -3.39
CA GLY A 140 5.47 18.87 -2.27
C GLY A 140 6.25 18.97 -0.95
N ALA A 141 7.49 19.48 -0.96
CA ALA A 141 8.36 19.52 0.21
C ALA A 141 7.80 20.29 1.43
N GLY A 142 6.85 21.21 1.23
CA GLY A 142 6.15 21.93 2.31
C GLY A 142 4.86 21.26 2.81
N SER A 143 4.50 20.12 2.24
CA SER A 143 3.27 19.37 2.49
C SER A 143 3.61 17.89 2.65
N GLU A 144 4.61 17.59 3.49
CA GLU A 144 5.04 16.20 3.77
C GLU A 144 5.37 15.39 2.49
N GLU A 145 6.07 16.02 1.54
CA GLU A 145 6.49 15.42 0.26
C GLU A 145 5.32 14.91 -0.62
N TRP A 146 4.19 15.63 -0.60
CA TRP A 146 3.04 15.34 -1.47
C TRP A 146 3.41 15.07 -2.92
N GLY A 147 2.94 13.92 -3.42
CA GLY A 147 3.22 13.44 -4.77
C GLY A 147 4.50 12.62 -4.90
N PHE A 148 5.13 12.21 -3.78
CA PHE A 148 6.13 11.15 -3.79
C PHE A 148 5.51 9.83 -4.23
N SER A 149 5.69 9.49 -5.51
CA SER A 149 5.01 8.33 -6.12
C SER A 149 5.89 7.66 -7.17
N SER A 150 5.57 6.41 -7.46
CA SER A 150 6.10 5.68 -8.62
C SER A 150 5.66 6.26 -9.97
N SER A 151 4.67 7.15 -9.97
CA SER A 151 4.20 7.88 -11.14
C SER A 151 4.84 9.26 -11.25
N LEU A 152 5.23 9.64 -12.47
CA LEU A 152 5.78 10.96 -12.75
C LEU A 152 4.64 11.99 -12.87
N HIS A 153 4.46 12.82 -11.83
CA HIS A 153 3.35 13.77 -11.69
C HIS A 153 3.70 15.23 -12.01
N ALA A 154 4.99 15.58 -12.05
CA ALA A 154 5.46 16.94 -12.33
C ALA A 154 6.23 17.04 -13.65
N ASP A 155 6.53 18.26 -14.10
CA ASP A 155 7.42 18.48 -15.25
C ASP A 155 8.75 17.76 -14.96
N PRO A 156 9.26 16.91 -15.87
CA PRO A 156 10.49 16.15 -15.67
C PRO A 156 11.70 16.96 -15.20
N LYS A 157 11.69 18.29 -15.39
CA LYS A 157 12.75 19.21 -14.93
C LYS A 157 12.73 19.47 -13.42
N ASP A 158 11.58 19.26 -12.77
CA ASP A 158 11.34 19.56 -11.36
C ASP A 158 11.22 18.27 -10.51
N VAL A 159 11.62 17.13 -11.08
CA VAL A 159 11.48 15.81 -10.45
C VAL A 159 12.85 15.24 -10.09
N ILE A 160 12.99 14.78 -8.86
CA ILE A 160 14.14 13.98 -8.41
C ILE A 160 13.69 12.53 -8.36
N ALA A 161 14.36 11.66 -9.11
CA ALA A 161 14.10 10.23 -9.08
C ALA A 161 14.87 9.58 -7.93
N GLU A 162 14.24 8.63 -7.27
CA GLU A 162 14.84 7.87 -6.18
C GLU A 162 14.48 6.38 -6.30
N GLU A 163 15.47 5.51 -6.18
CA GLU A 163 15.23 4.07 -6.10
C GLU A 163 14.96 3.67 -4.66
N VAL A 164 13.77 3.12 -4.40
CA VAL A 164 13.36 2.61 -3.09
C VAL A 164 13.25 1.09 -3.12
N PRO A 165 13.56 0.38 -2.02
CA PRO A 165 13.32 -1.05 -1.92
C PRO A 165 11.82 -1.36 -2.00
N VAL A 166 11.47 -2.53 -2.54
CA VAL A 166 10.10 -3.04 -2.63
C VAL A 166 10.00 -4.34 -1.86
N VAL A 167 9.01 -4.42 -0.98
CA VAL A 167 8.60 -5.67 -0.34
C VAL A 167 7.43 -6.28 -1.11
N HIS A 168 7.47 -7.59 -1.33
CA HIS A 168 6.31 -8.28 -1.87
C HIS A 168 5.26 -8.42 -0.76
N LEU A 169 4.22 -7.59 -0.80
CA LEU A 169 3.28 -7.43 0.31
C LEU A 169 2.58 -8.74 0.67
N ALA A 170 2.04 -9.47 -0.32
CA ALA A 170 1.37 -10.75 -0.06
C ALA A 170 2.29 -11.77 0.64
N ARG A 171 3.52 -11.97 0.16
CA ARG A 171 4.51 -12.87 0.77
C ARG A 171 4.94 -12.40 2.17
N TRP A 172 5.01 -11.08 2.37
CA TRP A 172 5.32 -10.54 3.69
C TRP A 172 4.18 -10.81 4.68
N ILE A 173 2.91 -10.58 4.30
CA ILE A 173 1.75 -10.85 5.16
C ILE A 173 1.66 -12.35 5.50
N GLU A 174 1.82 -13.20 4.50
CA GLU A 174 1.82 -14.66 4.69
C GLU A 174 2.90 -15.10 5.70
N ARG A 175 4.12 -14.58 5.53
CA ARG A 175 5.26 -14.95 6.37
C ARG A 175 5.17 -14.35 7.78
N GLU A 176 4.76 -13.10 7.92
CA GLU A 176 4.90 -12.37 9.17
C GLU A 176 3.61 -12.30 10.00
N ILE A 177 2.44 -12.44 9.36
CA ILE A 177 1.13 -12.24 10.00
C ILE A 177 0.31 -13.54 10.08
N MET A 178 0.22 -14.27 8.97
CA MET A 178 -0.68 -15.44 8.87
C MET A 178 -0.15 -16.61 9.70
N GLY A 179 -0.91 -17.07 10.70
CA GLY A 179 -0.45 -18.13 11.60
C GLY A 179 0.57 -17.65 12.64
N ARG A 180 0.58 -16.33 12.93
CA ARG A 180 1.25 -15.78 14.12
C ARG A 180 0.78 -16.46 15.40
N LYS A 181 1.68 -16.56 16.38
CA LYS A 181 1.33 -17.00 17.74
C LYS A 181 0.55 -15.87 18.43
N LEU A 182 -0.69 -16.13 18.83
CA LEU A 182 -1.46 -15.17 19.63
C LEU A 182 -0.85 -15.02 21.03
N PRO A 183 -0.98 -13.84 21.68
CA PRO A 183 -0.45 -13.65 23.01
C PRO A 183 -1.20 -14.49 24.05
N ALA A 184 -0.49 -14.93 25.09
CA ALA A 184 -1.09 -15.64 26.22
C ALA A 184 -2.01 -14.74 27.06
N ARG A 185 -1.84 -13.42 26.96
CA ARG A 185 -2.61 -12.40 27.67
C ARG A 185 -3.08 -11.34 26.69
N VAL A 186 -4.36 -11.02 26.78
CA VAL A 186 -5.01 -9.89 26.11
C VAL A 186 -5.40 -8.88 27.18
N TYR A 187 -5.14 -7.59 26.94
CA TYR A 187 -5.29 -6.52 27.94
C TYR A 187 -6.61 -5.75 27.81
N GLY A 188 -7.12 -5.60 26.59
CA GLY A 188 -8.37 -4.96 26.25
C GLY A 188 -9.59 -5.77 26.67
N LYS A 189 -10.76 -5.12 26.60
CA LYS A 189 -12.06 -5.69 26.92
C LYS A 189 -12.89 -5.81 25.66
N TYR A 190 -12.82 -6.98 25.03
CA TYR A 190 -13.49 -7.27 23.76
C TYR A 190 -14.83 -7.98 24.03
N GLU A 191 -15.90 -7.20 24.19
CA GLU A 191 -17.25 -7.73 24.37
C GLU A 191 -17.71 -8.51 23.13
N GLY A 192 -18.29 -9.69 23.32
CA GLY A 192 -18.77 -10.53 22.21
C GLY A 192 -17.70 -11.28 21.42
N ASP A 193 -16.41 -11.13 21.79
CA ASP A 193 -15.20 -11.75 21.22
C ASP A 193 -15.28 -12.09 19.72
N PRO A 194 -15.08 -11.10 18.82
CA PRO A 194 -14.99 -11.36 17.38
C PRO A 194 -13.66 -12.04 16.97
N GLY A 195 -12.79 -12.36 17.93
CA GLY A 195 -11.46 -12.91 17.71
C GLY A 195 -10.42 -11.90 17.24
N PRO A 196 -9.17 -12.35 17.04
CA PRO A 196 -8.09 -11.50 16.54
C PRO A 196 -8.39 -10.99 15.13
N LYS A 197 -8.03 -9.73 14.86
CA LYS A 197 -8.30 -9.04 13.59
C LYS A 197 -7.03 -8.52 12.94
N VAL A 198 -7.00 -8.53 11.62
CA VAL A 198 -6.00 -7.88 10.76
C VAL A 198 -6.71 -6.84 9.91
N VAL A 199 -6.43 -5.57 10.17
CA VAL A 199 -6.99 -4.43 9.43
C VAL A 199 -5.89 -3.77 8.62
N MET A 200 -6.18 -3.37 7.39
CA MET A 200 -5.23 -2.72 6.50
C MET A 200 -5.78 -1.39 5.98
N LYS A 201 -5.00 -0.32 6.13
CA LYS A 201 -5.15 0.90 5.32
C LYS A 201 -4.32 0.73 4.06
N MET A 202 -4.85 1.02 2.89
CA MET A 202 -4.12 0.99 1.61
C MET A 202 -4.29 2.30 0.86
N ASP A 203 -3.19 3.02 0.73
CA ASP A 203 -3.11 4.30 0.03
C ASP A 203 -1.67 4.40 -0.50
N VAL A 204 -1.45 3.88 -1.71
CA VAL A 204 -0.11 3.69 -2.27
C VAL A 204 0.05 4.37 -3.61
N GLU A 205 -0.71 5.46 -3.81
CA GLU A 205 -0.48 6.43 -4.87
C GLU A 205 -0.41 5.80 -6.27
N GLY A 206 -1.31 4.86 -6.56
CA GLY A 206 -1.45 4.16 -7.85
C GLY A 206 -0.94 2.73 -7.88
N GLN A 207 -0.22 2.27 -6.85
CA GLN A 207 0.24 0.86 -6.77
C GLN A 207 -0.89 -0.12 -6.38
N GLU A 208 -2.09 0.35 -6.06
CA GLU A 208 -3.25 -0.49 -5.72
C GLU A 208 -3.57 -1.47 -6.85
N TYR A 209 -3.33 -1.07 -8.09
CA TYR A 209 -3.55 -1.87 -9.30
C TYR A 209 -2.61 -3.07 -9.47
N TYR A 210 -1.49 -3.08 -8.76
CA TYR A 210 -0.60 -4.24 -8.69
C TYR A 210 -0.80 -5.02 -7.40
N LEU A 211 -1.06 -4.32 -6.29
CA LEU A 211 -1.24 -4.93 -4.98
C LEU A 211 -2.54 -5.70 -4.85
N LEU A 212 -3.69 -5.11 -5.18
CA LEU A 212 -4.99 -5.75 -5.00
C LEU A 212 -5.10 -7.07 -5.79
N PRO A 213 -4.71 -7.12 -7.08
CA PRO A 213 -4.72 -8.40 -7.81
C PRO A 213 -3.75 -9.43 -7.20
N SER A 214 -2.56 -9.03 -6.77
CA SER A 214 -1.58 -9.94 -6.17
C SER A 214 -2.08 -10.52 -4.84
N LEU A 215 -2.67 -9.69 -3.98
CA LEU A 215 -3.25 -10.10 -2.70
C LEU A 215 -4.45 -11.04 -2.89
N LEU A 216 -5.29 -10.79 -3.90
CA LEU A 216 -6.42 -11.66 -4.25
C LEU A 216 -5.94 -12.97 -4.87
N ALA A 217 -5.04 -12.93 -5.84
CA ALA A 217 -4.55 -14.12 -6.55
C ALA A 217 -3.80 -15.09 -5.64
N THR A 218 -3.07 -14.58 -4.64
CA THR A 218 -2.38 -15.41 -3.64
C THR A 218 -3.33 -15.92 -2.54
N GLY A 219 -4.57 -15.43 -2.50
CA GLY A 219 -5.54 -15.71 -1.43
C GLY A 219 -5.19 -15.06 -0.08
N VAL A 220 -4.09 -14.32 0.01
CA VAL A 220 -3.62 -13.66 1.23
C VAL A 220 -4.61 -12.61 1.70
N MET A 221 -5.27 -11.89 0.78
CA MET A 221 -6.35 -10.95 1.13
C MET A 221 -7.42 -11.71 1.92
N CYS A 222 -8.05 -12.69 1.26
CA CYS A 222 -9.20 -13.43 1.75
C CYS A 222 -8.94 -14.25 3.02
N LYS A 223 -7.72 -14.74 3.24
CA LYS A 223 -7.39 -15.59 4.39
C LYS A 223 -6.71 -14.82 5.52
N GLY A 224 -5.91 -13.82 5.17
CA GLY A 224 -5.01 -13.12 6.09
C GLY A 224 -5.50 -11.76 6.58
N VAL A 225 -6.43 -11.12 5.86
CA VAL A 225 -6.90 -9.75 6.15
C VAL A 225 -8.41 -9.74 6.38
N ASP A 226 -8.87 -9.14 7.48
CA ASP A 226 -10.29 -9.08 7.84
C ASP A 226 -10.98 -7.83 7.27
N PHE A 227 -10.28 -6.70 7.24
CA PHE A 227 -10.85 -5.44 6.76
C PHE A 227 -9.79 -4.59 6.05
N VAL A 228 -10.20 -3.96 4.94
CA VAL A 228 -9.38 -3.02 4.19
C VAL A 228 -10.13 -1.70 4.04
N PHE A 229 -9.44 -0.59 4.29
CA PHE A 229 -9.91 0.74 3.91
C PHE A 229 -8.80 1.53 3.22
N GLY A 230 -9.16 2.59 2.50
CA GLY A 230 -8.20 3.48 1.88
C GLY A 230 -8.73 4.16 0.62
N GLU A 231 -7.86 4.96 0.00
CA GLU A 231 -8.15 5.66 -1.25
C GLU A 231 -7.80 4.77 -2.46
N HIS A 232 -8.61 4.88 -3.51
CA HIS A 232 -8.23 4.36 -4.80
C HIS A 232 -7.85 5.45 -5.81
N HIS A 233 -6.60 5.41 -6.24
CA HIS A 233 -6.01 6.38 -7.15
C HIS A 233 -6.29 6.12 -8.64
N ALA A 234 -7.56 6.19 -9.06
CA ALA A 234 -7.94 5.79 -10.42
C ALA A 234 -7.24 6.60 -11.54
N ARG A 235 -7.02 7.89 -11.28
CA ARG A 235 -6.26 8.80 -12.16
C ARG A 235 -4.79 8.38 -12.40
N PHE A 236 -4.25 7.47 -11.59
CA PHE A 236 -2.85 7.04 -11.64
C PHE A 236 -2.66 5.64 -12.23
N PHE A 237 -3.71 5.03 -12.81
CA PHE A 237 -3.55 3.77 -13.52
C PHE A 237 -2.56 3.92 -14.69
N ARG A 238 -1.39 3.31 -14.54
CA ARG A 238 -0.47 3.02 -15.64
C ARG A 238 -0.12 1.54 -15.54
N SER A 239 -0.66 0.68 -16.40
CA SER A 239 -0.15 -0.68 -16.46
C SER A 239 1.18 -0.68 -17.22
N HIS A 240 2.27 -0.93 -16.51
CA HIS A 240 3.50 -1.42 -17.12
C HIS A 240 3.25 -2.89 -17.46
N GLN A 241 2.58 -3.16 -18.58
CA GLN A 241 2.78 -4.44 -19.26
C GLN A 241 3.99 -4.34 -20.19
N SER A 242 5.19 -4.15 -19.63
CA SER A 242 6.30 -4.89 -20.25
C SER A 242 5.86 -6.35 -20.16
N GLY A 243 5.75 -7.05 -21.29
CA GLY A 243 5.05 -8.33 -21.44
C GLY A 243 5.65 -9.53 -20.70
N THR A 244 6.16 -9.34 -19.48
CA THR A 244 6.84 -10.31 -18.62
C THR A 244 6.72 -10.02 -17.11
N ASP A 245 6.04 -8.97 -16.63
CA ASP A 245 6.24 -8.48 -15.24
C ASP A 245 5.07 -8.69 -14.26
N PHE A 246 3.99 -9.34 -14.69
CA PHE A 246 3.08 -9.99 -13.74
C PHE A 246 3.71 -11.35 -13.41
N ASP A 247 4.38 -11.46 -12.26
CA ASP A 247 4.76 -12.78 -11.71
C ASP A 247 3.52 -13.52 -11.18
N ALA A 248 2.34 -13.31 -11.77
CA ALA A 248 1.21 -14.18 -11.56
C ALA A 248 1.62 -15.60 -11.91
N ARG A 249 2.44 -15.87 -12.94
CA ARG A 249 2.80 -17.26 -13.23
C ARG A 249 3.68 -17.89 -12.14
N GLY A 250 4.69 -17.19 -11.62
CA GLY A 250 5.53 -17.73 -10.54
C GLY A 250 4.81 -17.83 -9.18
N ASP A 251 3.83 -16.97 -8.91
CA ASP A 251 2.97 -17.09 -7.73
C ASP A 251 1.86 -18.15 -7.94
N LEU A 252 1.19 -18.18 -9.11
CA LEU A 252 0.17 -19.17 -9.48
C LEU A 252 0.72 -20.60 -9.53
N ASP A 253 2.01 -20.79 -9.87
CA ASP A 253 2.65 -22.11 -9.89
C ASP A 253 3.07 -22.60 -8.48
N ARG A 254 3.14 -21.69 -7.49
CA ARG A 254 3.64 -22.00 -6.13
C ARG A 254 2.53 -22.13 -5.09
N PHE A 255 1.46 -21.37 -5.24
CA PHE A 255 0.25 -21.58 -4.47
C PHE A 255 -0.49 -22.75 -5.14
N ASP A 256 -0.70 -23.83 -4.40
CA ASP A 256 -1.55 -24.96 -4.83
C ASP A 256 -3.00 -24.46 -4.81
N ILE A 257 -3.34 -23.61 -5.78
CA ILE A 257 -4.63 -22.94 -5.77
C ILE A 257 -5.63 -23.90 -6.39
N ASP A 258 -6.50 -24.43 -5.53
CA ASP A 258 -7.71 -25.14 -5.91
C ASP A 258 -8.55 -24.37 -6.95
N LYS A 259 -9.57 -25.03 -7.52
CA LYS A 259 -10.46 -24.58 -8.62
C LYS A 259 -10.85 -23.08 -8.66
N GLN A 260 -10.82 -22.37 -7.54
CA GLN A 260 -10.99 -20.93 -7.41
C GLN A 260 -9.97 -20.09 -8.21
N ALA A 261 -8.66 -20.38 -8.17
CA ALA A 261 -7.69 -19.62 -8.98
C ALA A 261 -8.03 -19.65 -10.47
N TRP A 262 -8.54 -20.79 -10.93
CA TRP A 262 -8.88 -20.98 -12.32
C TRP A 262 -10.09 -20.11 -12.72
N SER A 263 -11.07 -19.94 -11.82
CA SER A 263 -12.15 -18.97 -12.03
C SER A 263 -11.65 -17.53 -11.95
N TRP A 264 -10.69 -17.23 -11.07
CA TRP A 264 -10.07 -15.90 -10.95
C TRP A 264 -9.28 -15.51 -12.19
N HIS A 265 -8.44 -16.42 -12.70
CA HIS A 265 -7.68 -16.22 -13.94
C HIS A 265 -8.62 -16.06 -15.14
N THR A 266 -9.69 -16.85 -15.23
CA THR A 266 -10.68 -16.74 -16.31
C THR A 266 -11.48 -15.43 -16.23
N ALA A 267 -11.88 -14.98 -15.04
CA ALA A 267 -12.53 -13.69 -14.83
C ALA A 267 -11.57 -12.55 -15.21
N TYR A 268 -10.31 -12.63 -14.79
CA TYR A 268 -9.27 -11.66 -15.12
C TYR A 268 -9.00 -11.59 -16.63
N GLU A 269 -8.76 -12.71 -17.30
CA GLU A 269 -8.57 -12.77 -18.76
C GLU A 269 -9.78 -12.21 -19.53
N LYS A 270 -11.01 -12.49 -19.06
CA LYS A 270 -12.22 -11.93 -19.66
C LYS A 270 -12.31 -10.41 -19.48
N ILE A 271 -11.97 -9.90 -18.30
CA ILE A 271 -12.01 -8.47 -17.98
C ILE A 271 -10.95 -7.70 -18.77
N PHE A 272 -9.71 -8.20 -18.78
CA PHE A 272 -8.61 -7.58 -19.51
C PHE A 272 -8.75 -7.77 -21.02
N GLY A 273 -9.49 -8.78 -21.48
CA GLY A 273 -9.82 -8.97 -22.90
C GLY A 273 -10.73 -7.89 -23.49
N ASP A 274 -11.60 -7.29 -22.67
CA ASP A 274 -12.58 -6.28 -23.11
C ASP A 274 -12.08 -4.83 -22.99
N LEU A 275 -10.96 -4.62 -22.29
CA LEU A 275 -10.38 -3.30 -22.07
C LEU A 275 -9.55 -2.82 -23.27
N LYS A 276 -9.68 -1.54 -23.60
CA LYS A 276 -8.82 -0.90 -24.60
C LYS A 276 -7.57 -0.37 -23.93
N PHE A 277 -6.42 -0.83 -24.42
CA PHE A 277 -5.11 -0.37 -23.94
C PHE A 277 -4.39 0.42 -25.01
N LYS A 278 -3.80 1.55 -24.61
CA LYS A 278 -2.85 2.27 -25.44
C LYS A 278 -1.45 1.77 -25.17
N LYS A 279 -0.78 1.29 -26.22
CA LYS A 279 0.61 0.83 -26.16
C LYS A 279 1.58 2.00 -26.28
N TYR A 280 2.42 2.20 -25.29
CA TYR A 280 3.47 3.22 -25.29
C TYR A 280 4.82 2.66 -25.78
N PRO A 281 5.79 3.52 -26.19
CA PRO A 281 7.04 3.10 -26.83
C PRO A 281 7.92 2.12 -26.04
N LYS A 282 7.66 1.90 -24.75
CA LYS A 282 8.37 0.95 -23.88
C LYS A 282 7.58 -0.34 -23.57
N GLY A 283 6.46 -0.56 -24.26
CA GLY A 283 5.59 -1.73 -24.03
C GLY A 283 4.48 -1.48 -23.01
N GLU A 284 4.50 -0.36 -22.28
CA GLU A 284 3.49 -0.01 -21.27
C GLU A 284 2.09 0.01 -21.90
N LEU A 285 1.12 -0.62 -21.23
CA LEU A 285 -0.29 -0.61 -21.60
C LEU A 285 -1.01 0.35 -20.66
N VAL A 286 -1.33 1.54 -21.12
CA VAL A 286 -2.10 2.47 -20.28
C VAL A 286 -3.57 2.28 -20.64
N VAL A 287 -4.42 2.12 -19.63
CA VAL A 287 -5.86 2.14 -19.83
C VAL A 287 -6.24 3.51 -20.38
N GLU A 288 -7.06 3.53 -21.43
CA GLU A 288 -7.26 4.72 -22.24
C GLU A 288 -8.01 5.86 -21.51
N SER A 289 -8.71 5.56 -20.42
CA SER A 289 -9.51 6.52 -19.68
C SER A 289 -9.55 6.25 -18.17
N GLU A 290 -9.79 7.30 -17.38
CA GLU A 290 -10.07 7.18 -15.94
C GLU A 290 -11.32 6.32 -15.67
N GLU A 291 -12.32 6.36 -16.56
CA GLU A 291 -13.53 5.53 -16.49
C GLU A 291 -13.19 4.03 -16.55
N ASP A 292 -12.27 3.64 -17.42
CA ASP A 292 -11.84 2.24 -17.52
C ASP A 292 -10.98 1.80 -16.33
N ALA A 293 -10.23 2.74 -15.71
CA ALA A 293 -9.48 2.50 -14.49
C ALA A 293 -10.43 2.24 -13.29
N TRP A 294 -11.52 3.02 -13.20
CA TRP A 294 -12.61 2.77 -12.26
C TRP A 294 -13.31 1.43 -12.53
N ARG A 295 -13.55 1.07 -13.79
CA ARG A 295 -14.13 -0.24 -14.12
C ARG A 295 -13.28 -1.41 -13.64
N ILE A 296 -11.96 -1.35 -13.83
CA ILE A 296 -11.04 -2.38 -13.33
C ILE A 296 -11.19 -2.53 -11.82
N PHE A 297 -11.23 -1.41 -11.11
CA PHE A 297 -11.36 -1.41 -9.67
C PHE A 297 -12.70 -1.96 -9.19
N ASP A 298 -13.81 -1.46 -9.74
CA ASP A 298 -15.15 -1.92 -9.42
C ASP A 298 -15.26 -3.42 -9.64
N LEU A 299 -14.61 -3.94 -10.69
CA LEU A 299 -14.55 -5.37 -10.95
C LEU A 299 -13.71 -6.11 -9.90
N LEU A 300 -12.52 -5.63 -9.53
CA LEU A 300 -11.71 -6.25 -8.47
C LEU A 300 -12.47 -6.30 -7.14
N VAL A 301 -13.14 -5.21 -6.76
CA VAL A 301 -13.97 -5.15 -5.55
C VAL A 301 -15.19 -6.05 -5.67
N THR A 302 -15.91 -5.99 -6.79
CA THR A 302 -17.07 -6.86 -7.04
C THR A 302 -16.69 -8.32 -7.00
N MET A 303 -15.54 -8.70 -7.55
CA MET A 303 -15.07 -10.07 -7.52
C MET A 303 -14.78 -10.54 -6.09
N MET A 304 -14.15 -9.69 -5.27
CA MET A 304 -13.95 -9.98 -3.85
C MET A 304 -15.27 -10.04 -3.06
N MET A 305 -16.25 -9.18 -3.36
CA MET A 305 -17.56 -9.18 -2.69
C MET A 305 -18.50 -10.29 -3.18
N SER A 306 -18.26 -10.85 -4.36
CA SER A 306 -19.07 -11.92 -4.96
C SER A 306 -18.56 -13.32 -4.64
N THR A 307 -17.38 -13.45 -4.06
CA THR A 307 -16.98 -14.69 -3.39
C THR A 307 -17.77 -14.90 -2.12
N THR A 308 -18.11 -16.15 -1.82
CA THR A 308 -18.86 -16.49 -0.61
C THR A 308 -18.03 -16.14 0.64
N GLU A 309 -18.68 -15.87 1.78
CA GLU A 309 -17.96 -15.62 3.04
C GLU A 309 -17.07 -16.81 3.46
N GLU A 310 -17.42 -18.04 3.04
CA GLU A 310 -16.60 -19.23 3.25
C GLU A 310 -15.27 -19.17 2.49
N ASP A 311 -15.23 -18.39 1.41
CA ASP A 311 -14.10 -18.28 0.48
C ASP A 311 -13.27 -17.00 0.70
N CYS A 312 -13.90 -15.92 1.14
CA CYS A 312 -13.25 -14.64 1.40
C CYS A 312 -13.95 -13.87 2.53
N LYS A 313 -13.27 -13.75 3.68
CA LYS A 313 -13.82 -13.02 4.84
C LYS A 313 -13.56 -11.50 4.80
N THR A 314 -12.74 -11.04 3.85
CA THR A 314 -12.28 -9.64 3.81
C THR A 314 -13.41 -8.71 3.42
N THR A 315 -13.65 -7.68 4.23
CA THR A 315 -14.49 -6.54 3.84
C THR A 315 -13.62 -5.40 3.33
N PHE A 316 -14.13 -4.62 2.38
CA PHE A 316 -13.44 -3.46 1.82
C PHE A 316 -14.32 -2.23 1.86
N LEU A 317 -13.72 -1.09 2.24
CA LEU A 317 -14.36 0.21 2.27
C LEU A 317 -13.47 1.23 1.55
N MET A 318 -14.00 1.85 0.50
CA MET A 318 -13.36 3.03 -0.08
C MET A 318 -13.62 4.23 0.83
N ALA A 319 -12.61 4.58 1.62
CA ALA A 319 -12.67 5.64 2.59
C ALA A 319 -11.25 6.02 2.96
N ASP A 320 -10.96 7.32 2.91
CA ASP A 320 -9.68 7.87 3.29
C ASP A 320 -9.89 9.05 4.23
N ASP A 321 -9.03 9.16 5.23
CA ASP A 321 -9.14 10.14 6.31
C ASP A 321 -7.90 11.02 6.37
N GLU A 322 -7.83 11.96 5.43
CA GLU A 322 -6.77 12.97 5.35
C GLU A 322 -7.07 14.21 6.23
N SER A 323 -7.87 14.06 7.28
CA SER A 323 -8.29 15.19 8.13
C SER A 323 -7.09 15.94 8.77
N TYR A 324 -5.94 15.27 8.88
CA TYR A 324 -4.68 15.85 9.35
C TYR A 324 -3.60 15.78 8.28
N LEU A 325 -3.39 16.91 7.58
CA LEU A 325 -2.28 17.09 6.64
C LEU A 325 -0.91 17.04 7.32
N HIS A 326 -0.84 17.61 8.52
CA HIS A 326 0.33 17.60 9.38
C HIS A 326 -0.06 16.96 10.70
N ASP A 327 0.88 16.26 11.32
CA ASP A 327 0.62 15.60 12.61
C ASP A 327 0.15 16.61 13.67
N GLY A 328 0.94 17.67 13.91
CA GLY A 328 0.59 18.77 14.82
C GLY A 328 0.45 18.40 16.30
N ALA A 329 0.26 17.13 16.63
CA ALA A 329 0.18 16.61 17.98
C ALA A 329 1.60 16.46 18.59
N PRO A 330 1.72 16.53 19.93
CA PRO A 330 2.99 16.24 20.59
C PRO A 330 3.45 14.81 20.30
N TRP A 331 4.75 14.58 20.36
CA TRP A 331 5.32 13.24 20.24
C TRP A 331 4.81 12.31 21.36
N PRO A 332 4.67 11.00 21.09
CA PRO A 332 4.29 10.04 22.12
C PRO A 332 5.29 10.06 23.28
N ALA A 333 4.77 9.97 24.51
CA ALA A 333 5.59 9.99 25.73
C ALA A 333 5.03 8.99 26.77
N PRO A 334 5.91 8.29 27.53
CA PRO A 334 5.53 7.34 28.58
C PRO A 334 4.72 7.89 29.76
#